data_AF-A0A0B1SC75-F1
#
_entry.id   AF-A0A0B1SC75-F1
#
_cell.length_a   1.000
_cell.length_b   1.000
_cell.length_c   1.000
_cell.angle_alpha   90.00
_cell.angle_beta   90.00
_cell.angle_gamma   90.00
#
_symmetry.space_group_name_H-M   'P 1'
#
loop_
_entity.id
_entity.type
_entity.pdbx_description
1 polymer ?
#
loop_
_entity_poly.entity_id
_entity_poly.type
_entity_poly.pdbx_seq_one_letter_code
_entity_poly.pdbx_strand_id
1 'polypeptide(L)'
;GTLPISDSQGGTSQKAKDRRIFLFEQSVIIADHIPPKKEFGNPIYIFKNQIMVNKMLFEPSVPDDPLKFIIRSSDPAQPTAFIATAQTQDEKNEWVRYISEQLDQQKRMLAALVDPRRFMGGATDDLSGAMAGLGMYVL
;
A
#
# COMPACT_ATOMS: atom_id res chain seq x y z
N GLY A 1 7.45 -3.91 2.22
CA GLY A 1 8.09 -4.81 3.22
C GLY A 1 7.36 -6.14 3.30
N THR A 2 7.79 -7.02 4.22
CA THR A 2 7.21 -8.36 4.43
C THR A 2 6.48 -8.40 5.76
N LEU A 3 5.26 -8.92 5.80
CA LEU A 3 4.44 -9.06 7.00
C LEU A 3 3.74 -10.42 7.04
N PRO A 4 3.42 -10.95 8.22
CA PRO A 4 2.39 -11.98 8.37
C PRO A 4 1.03 -11.46 7.90
N ILE A 5 0.46 -12.10 6.89
CA ILE A 5 -0.85 -11.75 6.32
C ILE A 5 -1.76 -12.97 6.34
N SER A 6 -2.94 -12.82 6.94
CA SER A 6 -4.09 -13.73 6.75
C SER A 6 -5.04 -13.11 5.75
N ASP A 7 -5.48 -13.90 4.77
CA ASP A 7 -6.48 -13.48 3.78
C ASP A 7 -7.84 -14.15 4.00
N SER A 8 -8.89 -13.38 3.72
CA SER A 8 -10.25 -13.91 3.59
C SER A 8 -10.69 -13.78 2.13
N GLN A 9 -10.94 -14.92 1.49
CA GLN A 9 -11.52 -14.99 0.15
C GLN A 9 -12.83 -15.76 0.22
N GLY A 10 -13.92 -15.13 -0.24
CA GLY A 10 -15.25 -15.76 -0.23
C GLY A 10 -15.74 -16.18 1.17
N GLY A 11 -15.35 -15.45 2.23
CA GLY A 11 -15.77 -15.74 3.61
C GLY A 11 -14.94 -16.80 4.35
N THR A 12 -13.97 -17.44 3.68
CA THR A 12 -13.05 -18.38 4.35
C THR A 12 -11.76 -17.66 4.75
N SER A 13 -11.40 -17.70 6.04
CA SER A 13 -10.15 -17.10 6.54
C SER A 13 -9.02 -18.12 6.51
N GLN A 14 -7.91 -17.77 5.88
CA GLN A 14 -6.70 -18.60 5.82
C GLN A 14 -5.76 -18.28 6.98
N LYS A 15 -4.91 -19.25 7.33
CA LYS A 15 -3.83 -19.02 8.30
C LYS A 15 -2.87 -17.96 7.78
N ALA A 16 -2.35 -17.13 8.69
CA ALA A 16 -1.37 -16.11 8.35
C ALA A 16 -0.09 -16.75 7.76
N LYS A 17 0.46 -16.10 6.72
CA LYS A 17 1.73 -16.45 6.09
C LYS A 17 2.56 -15.21 5.85
N ASP A 18 3.87 -15.34 5.83
CA ASP A 18 4.75 -14.24 5.43
C ASP A 18 4.54 -13.90 3.97
N ARG A 19 4.09 -12.67 3.73
CA ARG A 19 3.85 -12.14 2.39
C ARG A 19 4.59 -10.82 2.22
N ARG A 20 5.18 -10.65 1.06
CA ARG A 20 5.73 -9.38 0.61
C ARG A 20 4.60 -8.52 0.04
N ILE A 21 4.50 -7.30 0.54
CA ILE A 21 3.65 -6.26 -0.03
C ILE A 21 4.54 -5.34 -0.86
N PHE A 22 4.23 -5.24 -2.14
CA PHE A 22 4.77 -4.25 -3.06
C PHE A 22 3.72 -3.17 -3.28
N LEU A 23 4.02 -1.94 -2.84
CA LEU A 23 3.18 -0.77 -3.06
C LEU A 23 3.69 -0.04 -4.30
N PHE A 24 2.87 0.01 -5.35
CA PHE A 24 3.09 0.83 -6.54
C PHE A 24 2.02 1.92 -6.60
N GLU A 25 2.26 2.94 -7.40
CA GLU A 25 1.32 4.07 -7.50
C GLU A 25 -0.10 3.66 -7.93
N GLN A 26 -0.19 2.64 -8.80
CA GLN A 26 -1.44 2.19 -9.40
C GLN A 26 -1.97 0.88 -8.82
N SER A 27 -1.16 0.14 -8.07
CA SER A 27 -1.56 -1.16 -7.51
C SER A 27 -0.77 -1.56 -6.27
N VAL A 28 -1.39 -2.40 -5.46
CA VAL A 28 -0.75 -3.15 -4.40
C VAL A 28 -0.66 -4.60 -4.82
N ILE A 29 0.54 -5.15 -4.85
CA ILE A 29 0.79 -6.57 -5.14
C ILE A 29 1.18 -7.28 -3.85
N ILE A 30 0.49 -8.37 -3.58
CA ILE A 30 0.78 -9.28 -2.47
C ILE A 30 1.35 -10.56 -3.06
N ALA A 31 2.50 -10.97 -2.52
CA ALA A 31 3.20 -12.18 -2.93
C ALA A 31 3.63 -13.00 -1.72
N ASP A 32 3.62 -14.33 -1.82
CA ASP A 32 4.28 -15.17 -0.82
C ASP A 32 5.77 -14.84 -0.80
N HIS A 33 6.34 -14.70 0.40
CA HIS A 33 7.77 -14.50 0.58
C HIS A 33 8.43 -15.85 0.90
N ILE A 34 9.33 -16.30 0.03
CA ILE A 34 10.15 -17.49 0.26
C ILE A 34 11.57 -17.02 0.57
N PRO A 35 12.04 -17.18 1.83
CA PRO A 35 13.38 -16.79 2.21
C PRO A 35 14.43 -17.62 1.45
N PRO A 36 15.62 -17.07 1.19
CA PRO A 36 16.68 -17.80 0.52
C PRO A 36 17.13 -19.02 1.32
N LYS A 37 17.41 -20.13 0.64
CA LYS A 37 17.94 -21.35 1.27
C LYS A 37 19.43 -21.26 1.64
N LYS A 38 20.16 -20.33 1.02
CA LYS A 38 21.59 -20.06 1.25
C LYS A 38 21.71 -18.70 1.89
N GLU A 39 22.71 -18.50 2.75
CA GLU A 39 22.90 -17.24 3.49
C GLU A 39 23.02 -16.00 2.59
N PHE A 40 23.52 -16.15 1.36
CA PHE A 40 23.67 -15.06 0.38
C PHE A 40 22.73 -15.21 -0.83
N GLY A 41 21.66 -15.98 -0.69
CA GLY A 41 20.66 -16.12 -1.74
C GLY A 41 19.68 -14.95 -1.80
N ASN A 42 19.03 -14.75 -2.94
CA ASN A 42 17.93 -13.81 -3.06
C ASN A 42 16.61 -14.47 -2.63
N PRO A 43 15.70 -13.75 -1.96
CA PRO A 43 14.35 -14.25 -1.70
C PRO A 43 13.58 -14.44 -3.00
N ILE A 44 12.66 -15.40 -3.01
CA ILE A 44 11.73 -15.64 -4.11
C ILE A 44 10.36 -15.12 -3.72
N TYR A 45 9.69 -14.44 -4.65
CA TYR A 45 8.34 -13.93 -4.45
C TYR A 45 7.37 -14.62 -5.41
N ILE A 46 6.32 -15.24 -4.87
CA ILE A 46 5.27 -15.87 -5.68
C ILE A 46 4.02 -15.00 -5.63
N PHE A 47 3.60 -14.49 -6.79
CA PHE A 47 2.39 -13.68 -6.91
C PHE A 47 1.17 -14.38 -6.26
N LYS A 48 0.42 -13.62 -5.44
CA LYS A 48 -0.83 -14.10 -4.84
C LYS A 48 -2.03 -13.28 -5.29
N ASN A 49 -1.95 -11.97 -5.14
CA ASN A 49 -3.05 -11.10 -5.49
C ASN A 49 -2.56 -9.70 -5.85
N GLN A 50 -3.40 -8.96 -6.57
CA GLN A 50 -3.22 -7.56 -6.90
C GLN A 50 -4.52 -6.81 -6.65
N ILE A 51 -4.43 -5.68 -5.94
CA ILE A 51 -5.54 -4.74 -5.79
C ILE A 51 -5.13 -3.45 -6.50
N MET A 52 -5.91 -3.03 -7.47
CA MET A 52 -5.71 -1.71 -8.09
C MET A 52 -6.03 -0.63 -7.05
N VAL A 53 -5.24 0.45 -6.97
CA VAL A 53 -5.40 1.49 -5.94
C VAL A 53 -6.81 2.10 -5.98
N ASN A 54 -7.40 2.24 -7.16
CA ASN A 54 -8.78 2.73 -7.34
C ASN A 54 -9.89 1.79 -6.84
N LYS A 55 -9.55 0.55 -6.50
CA LYS A 55 -10.44 -0.46 -5.90
C LYS A 55 -9.99 -0.83 -4.47
N MET A 56 -9.00 -0.13 -3.93
CA MET A 56 -8.46 -0.45 -2.61
C MET A 56 -9.24 0.27 -1.52
N LEU A 57 -9.62 -0.48 -0.48
CA LEU A 57 -10.14 0.05 0.77
C LEU A 57 -9.13 -0.27 1.87
N PHE A 58 -8.85 0.73 2.70
CA PHE A 58 -7.84 0.65 3.74
C PHE A 58 -8.44 0.93 5.11
N GLU A 59 -8.21 0.02 6.06
CA GLU A 59 -8.62 0.18 7.45
C GLU A 59 -7.35 0.20 8.31
N PRO A 60 -6.96 1.39 8.80
CA PRO A 60 -5.64 1.59 9.42
C PRO A 60 -5.54 0.99 10.83
N SER A 61 -6.63 0.51 11.42
CA SER A 61 -6.65 -0.05 12.78
C SER A 61 -7.72 -1.13 12.91
N VAL A 62 -7.39 -2.18 13.64
CA VAL A 62 -8.35 -3.19 14.10
C VAL A 62 -8.60 -2.98 15.59
N PRO A 63 -9.86 -2.88 16.06
CA PRO A 63 -10.16 -2.55 17.46
C PRO A 63 -9.48 -3.44 18.50
N ASP A 64 -9.36 -4.73 18.21
CA ASP A 64 -8.83 -5.73 19.15
C ASP A 64 -7.31 -5.93 19.06
N ASP A 65 -6.64 -5.30 18.08
CA ASP A 65 -5.21 -5.51 17.85
C ASP A 65 -4.54 -4.26 17.23
N PRO A 66 -3.74 -3.50 18.02
CA PRO A 66 -3.13 -2.25 17.56
C PRO A 66 -2.05 -2.45 16.49
N LEU A 67 -1.52 -3.67 16.35
CA LEU A 67 -0.49 -4.02 15.37
C LEU A 67 -1.09 -4.45 14.03
N LYS A 68 -2.42 -4.52 13.92
CA LYS A 68 -3.11 -4.94 12.69
C LYS A 68 -3.69 -3.78 11.91
N PHE A 69 -3.69 -3.97 10.59
CA PHE A 69 -4.43 -3.16 9.63
C PHE A 69 -4.98 -4.05 8.51
N ILE A 70 -5.94 -3.55 7.74
CA ILE A 70 -6.62 -4.31 6.70
C ILE A 70 -6.53 -3.59 5.35
N ILE A 71 -6.13 -4.33 4.32
CA ILE A 71 -6.23 -3.91 2.92
C ILE A 71 -7.25 -4.82 2.24
N ARG A 72 -8.30 -4.25 1.64
CA ARG A 72 -9.33 -5.05 0.94
C ARG A 72 -9.69 -4.48 -0.42
N SER A 73 -10.16 -5.35 -1.30
CA SER A 73 -10.71 -4.98 -2.60
C SER A 73 -12.18 -4.58 -2.45
N SER A 74 -12.56 -3.49 -3.11
CA SER A 74 -13.96 -3.10 -3.31
C SER A 74 -14.60 -3.79 -4.52
N ASP A 75 -13.87 -4.62 -5.26
CA ASP A 75 -14.37 -5.33 -6.42
C ASP A 75 -15.27 -6.51 -5.99
N PRO A 76 -16.59 -6.47 -6.28
CA PRO A 76 -17.50 -7.56 -5.91
C PRO A 76 -17.20 -8.86 -6.67
N ALA A 77 -16.51 -8.80 -7.81
CA ALA A 77 -16.10 -10.01 -8.53
C ALA A 77 -14.91 -10.71 -7.85
N GLN A 78 -14.12 -9.98 -7.06
CA GLN A 78 -12.97 -10.52 -6.33
C GLN A 78 -12.91 -10.00 -4.89
N PRO A 79 -13.88 -10.40 -4.03
CA PRO A 79 -13.93 -9.97 -2.65
C PRO A 79 -12.77 -10.60 -1.88
N THR A 80 -11.75 -9.79 -1.63
CA THR A 80 -10.52 -10.19 -0.96
C THR A 80 -10.16 -9.17 0.11
N ALA A 81 -9.84 -9.66 1.31
CA ALA A 81 -9.34 -8.83 2.40
C ALA A 81 -8.08 -9.46 2.98
N PHE A 82 -7.10 -8.62 3.27
CA PHE A 82 -5.78 -8.97 3.78
C PHE A 82 -5.59 -8.29 5.12
N ILE A 83 -5.53 -9.09 6.18
CA ILE A 83 -5.24 -8.62 7.53
C ILE A 83 -3.73 -8.79 7.73
N ALA A 84 -3.02 -7.68 7.77
CA ALA A 84 -1.58 -7.65 7.98
C ALA A 84 -1.28 -7.36 9.44
N THR A 85 -0.28 -8.04 10.00
CA THR A 85 0.16 -7.88 11.40
C THR A 85 1.59 -7.40 11.42
N ALA A 86 1.83 -6.17 11.88
CA ALA A 86 3.17 -5.62 12.08
C ALA A 86 3.85 -6.22 13.32
N GLN A 87 5.17 -6.12 13.40
CA GLN A 87 5.96 -6.56 14.55
C GLN A 87 6.04 -5.47 15.64
N THR A 88 6.00 -4.21 15.25
CA THR A 88 6.05 -3.06 16.17
C THR A 88 5.02 -1.99 15.79
N GLN A 89 4.70 -1.13 16.75
CA GLN A 89 3.81 0.00 16.50
C GLN A 89 4.40 0.98 15.47
N ASP A 90 5.71 1.18 15.48
CA ASP A 90 6.40 2.06 14.55
C ASP A 90 6.34 1.52 13.12
N GLU A 91 6.60 0.22 12.92
CA GLU A 91 6.43 -0.44 11.63
C GLU A 91 4.99 -0.29 11.14
N LYS A 92 4.01 -0.51 12.02
CA LYS A 92 2.59 -0.34 11.69
C LYS A 92 2.27 1.10 11.28
N ASN A 93 2.78 2.10 12.00
CA ASN A 93 2.54 3.50 11.71
C ASN A 93 3.14 3.90 10.37
N GLU A 94 4.33 3.38 10.05
CA GLU A 94 4.97 3.59 8.76
C GLU A 94 4.15 3.00 7.60
N TRP A 95 3.63 1.77 7.75
CA TRP A 95 2.72 1.17 6.78
C TRP A 95 1.44 1.99 6.58
N VAL A 96 0.82 2.43 7.68
CA VAL A 96 -0.38 3.28 7.62
C VAL A 96 -0.07 4.56 6.85
N ARG A 97 1.05 5.21 7.15
CA ARG A 97 1.48 6.43 6.47
C ARG A 97 1.62 6.20 4.96
N TYR A 98 2.41 5.22 4.54
CA TYR A 98 2.66 4.97 3.11
C TYR A 98 1.38 4.63 2.34
N ILE A 99 0.52 3.79 2.90
CA ILE A 99 -0.72 3.38 2.24
C ILE A 99 -1.70 4.55 2.15
N SER A 100 -1.83 5.35 3.21
CA SER A 100 -2.65 6.55 3.21
C SER A 100 -2.16 7.60 2.21
N GLU A 101 -0.86 7.87 2.17
CA GLU A 101 -0.25 8.79 1.20
C GLU A 101 -0.54 8.35 -0.24
N GLN A 102 -0.44 7.05 -0.53
CA GLN A 102 -0.72 6.50 -1.86
C GLN A 102 -2.19 6.70 -2.27
N LEU A 103 -3.13 6.45 -1.36
CA LEU A 103 -4.55 6.68 -1.61
C LEU A 103 -4.86 8.16 -1.80
N ASP A 104 -4.25 9.04 -1.01
CA ASP A 104 -4.47 10.48 -1.13
C ASP A 104 -3.83 11.07 -2.39
N GLN A 105 -2.71 10.53 -2.87
CA GLN A 105 -2.17 10.85 -4.20
C GLN A 105 -3.16 10.46 -5.31
N GLN A 106 -3.75 9.26 -5.22
CA GLN A 106 -4.74 8.80 -6.20
C GLN A 106 -6.02 9.66 -6.20
N LYS A 107 -6.52 10.05 -5.03
CA LYS A 107 -7.66 10.99 -4.91
C LYS A 107 -7.34 12.35 -5.53
N ARG A 108 -6.14 12.89 -5.28
CA ARG A 108 -5.68 14.16 -5.86
C ARG A 108 -5.60 14.08 -7.38
N MET A 109 -5.05 13.00 -7.93
CA MET A 109 -5.00 12.78 -9.37
C MET A 109 -6.41 12.70 -9.98
N LEU A 110 -7.33 11.96 -9.36
CA LEU A 110 -8.72 11.88 -9.83
C LEU A 110 -9.43 13.24 -9.77
N ALA A 111 -9.25 13.99 -8.68
CA ALA A 111 -9.83 15.33 -8.54
C ALA A 111 -9.34 16.27 -9.65
N ALA A 112 -8.05 16.21 -10.00
CA ALA A 112 -7.47 16.98 -11.10
C ALA A 112 -8.04 16.56 -12.47
N LEU A 113 -8.39 15.29 -12.68
CA LEU A 113 -9.04 14.83 -13.91
C LEU A 113 -10.50 15.29 -14.02
N VAL A 114 -11.22 15.36 -12.89
CA VAL A 114 -12.62 15.81 -12.85
C VAL A 114 -12.74 17.32 -13.08
N ASP A 115 -11.81 18.11 -12.56
CA ASP A 115 -11.74 19.56 -12.80
C ASP A 115 -10.31 20.03 -13.07
N PRO A 116 -9.84 19.91 -14.33
CA PRO A 116 -8.47 20.27 -14.71
C PRO A 116 -8.09 21.73 -14.43
N ARG A 117 -9.07 22.64 -14.46
CA ARG A 117 -8.84 24.09 -14.29
C ARG A 117 -8.43 24.45 -12.87
N ARG A 118 -8.94 23.72 -11.85
CA ARG A 118 -8.56 23.92 -10.44
C ARG A 118 -7.13 23.52 -10.13
N PHE A 119 -6.59 22.53 -10.83
CA PHE A 119 -5.22 22.06 -10.62
C PHE A 119 -4.20 22.95 -11.34
N MET A 120 -4.52 23.40 -12.56
CA MET A 120 -3.63 24.29 -13.34
C MET A 120 -3.48 25.69 -12.75
N GLY A 121 -4.48 26.20 -12.01
CA GLY A 121 -4.42 27.53 -11.40
C GLY A 121 -3.53 27.66 -10.15
N GLY A 122 -3.13 26.53 -9.53
CA GLY A 122 -2.18 26.52 -8.40
C GLY A 122 -0.73 26.29 -8.80
N ALA A 123 -0.50 25.63 -9.95
CA ALA A 123 0.84 25.30 -10.43
C ALA A 123 1.66 26.53 -10.88
N THR A 124 1.04 27.70 -11.08
CA THR A 124 1.76 28.92 -11.46
C THR A 124 2.43 29.64 -10.30
N ASP A 125 2.00 29.40 -9.04
CA ASP A 125 2.61 30.04 -7.87
C ASP A 125 3.75 29.18 -7.26
N ASP A 126 3.66 27.85 -7.34
CA ASP A 126 4.64 26.94 -6.72
C ASP A 126 5.92 26.70 -7.55
N LEU A 127 5.92 27.05 -8.84
CA LEU A 127 7.14 26.94 -9.67
C LEU A 127 8.23 27.94 -9.25
N SER A 128 7.87 28.99 -8.50
CA SER A 128 8.84 29.92 -7.91
C SER A 128 9.60 29.33 -6.71
N GLY A 129 9.00 28.35 -6.00
CA GLY A 129 9.62 27.68 -4.85
C GLY A 129 10.44 26.44 -5.20
N ALA A 130 10.12 25.75 -6.30
CA ALA A 130 10.74 24.48 -6.68
C ALA A 130 12.19 24.60 -7.20
N MET A 131 12.64 25.80 -7.61
CA MET A 131 14.03 26.01 -8.07
C MET A 131 15.02 26.27 -6.94
N ALA A 132 14.57 26.45 -5.69
CA ALA A 132 15.43 26.71 -4.52
C ALA A 132 15.87 25.42 -3.78
N GLY A 133 15.35 24.25 -4.16
CA GLY A 133 15.43 23.03 -3.34
C GLY A 133 16.04 21.80 -4.00
N LEU A 134 16.82 21.95 -5.08
CA LEU A 134 17.57 20.83 -5.69
C LEU A 134 18.75 20.40 -4.79
N GLY A 135 18.41 19.91 -3.59
CA GLY A 135 19.25 19.13 -2.71
C GLY A 135 18.87 17.66 -2.82
N MET A 136 19.65 16.94 -3.61
CA MET A 136 19.66 15.50 -3.77
C MET A 136 19.64 14.76 -2.42
N TYR A 137 18.67 13.85 -2.21
CA TYR A 137 18.84 12.75 -1.27
C TYR A 137 18.39 11.44 -1.91
N VAL A 138 19.40 10.64 -2.22
CA VAL A 138 19.31 9.19 -2.41
C VAL A 138 19.26 8.57 -1.02
N LEU A 139 18.28 7.70 -0.78
CA LEU A 139 18.39 6.59 0.16
C LEU A 139 18.24 5.29 -0.63
#